data_AF-J2IIT2-F1
#
_entry.id   AF-J2IIT2-F1
#
_cell.length_a   1.000
_cell.length_b   1.000
_cell.length_c   1.000
_cell.angle_alpha   90.00
_cell.angle_beta   90.00
_cell.angle_gamma   90.00
#
_symmetry.space_group_name_H-M   'P 1'
#
loop_
_entity.id
_entity.type
_entity.pdbx_description
1 polymer ?
#
loop_
_entity_poly.entity_id
_entity_poly.type
_entity_poly.pdbx_seq_one_letter_code
_entity_poly.pdbx_strand_id
1 'polypeptide(L)'
;MSALLLKKTDHKGLRQFGLQMALVIPILFGLLLPWLFGWFWPFWPWMVAAGFLSLALVYAPGLYYPYRVWMAFAAVMGWLNTRLLLGVVFYLLMAPLGLLLRLTGKLQYQLHPKGNSYWRKPDKEPTAKDLEDPF
;
A
#
# COMPACT_ATOMS: atom_id res chain seq x y z
N MET A 1 -2.63 -5.51 17.18
CA MET A 1 -3.24 -5.93 15.89
C MET A 1 -4.14 -7.18 15.98
N SER A 2 -4.15 -7.90 17.12
CA SER A 2 -4.99 -9.09 17.35
C SER A 2 -6.43 -8.78 17.80
N ALA A 3 -6.72 -7.56 18.26
CA ALA A 3 -8.04 -7.17 18.77
C ALA A 3 -9.09 -6.88 17.68
N LEU A 4 -8.68 -6.78 16.41
CA LEU A 4 -9.55 -6.43 15.26
C LEU A 4 -9.83 -7.60 14.32
N LEU A 5 -9.22 -8.77 14.55
CA LEU A 5 -9.49 -9.95 13.73
C LEU A 5 -10.77 -10.63 14.18
N LEU A 6 -11.53 -11.13 13.21
CA LEU A 6 -12.75 -11.89 13.47
C LEU A 6 -12.47 -13.03 14.45
N LYS A 7 -13.33 -13.15 15.46
CA LYS A 7 -13.33 -14.30 16.37
C LYS A 7 -14.01 -15.48 15.68
N LYS A 8 -13.69 -16.70 16.10
CA LYS A 8 -14.33 -17.92 15.58
C LYS A 8 -15.86 -17.92 15.78
N THR A 9 -16.34 -17.22 16.79
CA THR A 9 -17.77 -17.03 17.12
C THR A 9 -18.44 -15.93 16.28
N ASP A 10 -17.69 -15.13 15.53
CA ASP A 10 -18.24 -14.08 14.66
C ASP A 10 -18.66 -14.66 13.31
N HIS A 11 -19.80 -15.34 13.31
CA HIS A 11 -20.32 -16.01 12.14
C HIS A 11 -20.65 -15.03 11.00
N LYS A 12 -21.11 -13.81 11.31
CA LYS A 12 -21.49 -12.83 10.27
C LYS A 12 -20.27 -12.37 9.48
N GLY A 13 -19.18 -12.00 10.16
CA GLY A 13 -17.95 -11.59 9.49
C GLY A 13 -17.32 -12.71 8.67
N LEU A 14 -17.28 -13.94 9.21
CA LEU A 14 -16.72 -15.10 8.50
C LEU A 14 -17.54 -15.46 7.25
N ARG A 15 -18.88 -15.34 7.31
CA ARG A 15 -19.76 -15.51 6.15
C ARG A 15 -19.49 -14.48 5.07
N GLN A 16 -19.37 -13.21 5.44
CA GLN A 16 -19.10 -12.15 4.49
C GLN A 16 -17.76 -12.35 3.79
N PHE A 17 -16.72 -12.75 4.53
CA PHE A 17 -15.43 -13.14 3.96
C PHE A 17 -15.56 -14.30 2.97
N GLY A 18 -16.27 -15.38 3.35
CA GLY A 18 -16.49 -16.52 2.47
C GLY A 18 -17.24 -16.17 1.19
N LEU A 19 -18.27 -15.31 1.27
CA LEU A 19 -19.01 -14.80 0.12
C LEU A 19 -18.14 -13.94 -0.79
N GLN A 20 -17.31 -13.06 -0.22
CA GLN A 20 -16.37 -12.26 -0.99
C GLN A 20 -15.37 -13.15 -1.76
N MET A 21 -14.81 -14.17 -1.10
CA MET A 21 -13.90 -15.11 -1.76
C MET A 21 -14.59 -15.95 -2.84
N ALA A 22 -15.80 -16.44 -2.56
CA ALA A 22 -16.60 -17.18 -3.51
C ALA A 22 -17.00 -16.35 -4.75
N LEU A 23 -17.09 -15.03 -4.61
CA LEU A 23 -17.35 -14.12 -5.74
C LEU A 23 -16.07 -13.76 -6.49
N VAL A 24 -15.03 -13.33 -5.77
CA VAL A 24 -13.81 -12.74 -6.36
C VAL A 24 -12.94 -13.80 -7.04
N ILE A 25 -12.77 -14.98 -6.44
CA ILE A 25 -11.90 -16.04 -6.98
C ILE A 25 -12.32 -16.48 -8.39
N PRO A 26 -13.60 -16.87 -8.66
CA PRO A 26 -13.99 -17.32 -9.99
C PRO A 26 -14.02 -16.17 -10.99
N ILE A 27 -14.35 -14.94 -10.58
CA ILE A 27 -14.31 -13.78 -11.47
C ILE A 27 -12.87 -13.47 -11.90
N LEU A 28 -11.93 -13.40 -10.96
CA LEU A 28 -10.53 -13.08 -11.29
C LEU A 28 -9.85 -14.23 -12.01
N PHE A 29 -9.81 -15.43 -11.41
CA PHE A 29 -9.02 -16.55 -11.92
C PHE A 29 -9.77 -17.41 -12.93
N GLY A 30 -11.11 -17.43 -12.88
CA GLY A 30 -11.94 -18.18 -13.83
C GLY A 30 -12.27 -17.38 -15.07
N LEU A 31 -12.53 -16.07 -14.97
CA LEU A 31 -13.00 -15.24 -16.09
C LEU A 31 -11.94 -14.24 -16.58
N LEU A 32 -11.49 -13.34 -15.71
CA LEU A 32 -10.66 -12.19 -16.10
C LEU A 32 -9.26 -12.58 -16.59
N LEU A 33 -8.55 -13.44 -15.84
CA LEU A 33 -7.21 -13.91 -16.19
C LEU A 33 -7.19 -14.75 -17.48
N PRO A 34 -8.01 -15.80 -17.65
CA PRO A 34 -8.03 -16.58 -18.88
C PRO A 34 -8.40 -15.74 -20.10
N TRP A 35 -9.32 -14.78 -19.92
CA TRP A 35 -9.69 -13.83 -20.98
C TRP A 35 -8.54 -12.91 -21.38
N LEU A 36 -7.78 -12.38 -20.40
CA LEU A 36 -6.65 -11.46 -20.68
C LEU A 36 -5.44 -12.16 -21.29
N PHE A 37 -5.15 -13.40 -20.87
CA PHE A 37 -3.96 -14.15 -21.27
C PHE A 37 -4.23 -15.24 -22.34
N GLY A 38 -5.48 -15.40 -22.78
CA GLY A 38 -5.87 -16.40 -23.79
C GLY A 38 -5.69 -17.86 -23.35
N TRP A 39 -5.68 -18.11 -22.03
CA TRP A 39 -5.52 -19.46 -21.48
C TRP A 39 -6.81 -20.27 -21.48
N PHE A 40 -6.66 -21.59 -21.39
CA PHE A 40 -7.80 -22.51 -21.26
C PHE A 40 -8.57 -22.19 -19.98
N TRP A 41 -9.91 -22.27 -20.04
CA TRP A 41 -10.77 -21.93 -18.91
C TRP A 41 -10.53 -22.91 -17.74
N PRO A 42 -9.93 -22.47 -16.63
CA PRO A 42 -9.65 -23.37 -15.53
C PRO A 42 -10.94 -23.62 -14.75
N PHE A 43 -11.25 -24.90 -14.49
CA PHE A 43 -12.43 -25.28 -13.70
C PHE A 43 -12.20 -25.18 -12.18
N TRP A 44 -10.94 -25.21 -11.73
CA TRP A 44 -10.60 -25.20 -10.31
C TRP A 44 -11.09 -23.95 -9.53
N PRO A 45 -11.11 -22.71 -10.08
CA PRO A 45 -11.59 -21.54 -9.34
C PRO A 45 -13.07 -21.65 -8.99
N TRP A 46 -13.87 -22.30 -9.85
CA TRP A 46 -15.29 -22.55 -9.62
C TRP A 46 -15.50 -23.56 -8.50
N MET A 47 -14.66 -24.61 -8.43
CA MET A 47 -14.71 -25.59 -7.34
C MET A 47 -14.34 -24.94 -6.00
N VAL A 48 -13.29 -24.11 -5.99
CA VAL A 48 -12.88 -23.36 -4.79
C VAL A 48 -14.00 -22.41 -4.35
N ALA A 49 -14.60 -21.68 -5.30
CA ALA A 49 -15.74 -20.80 -5.02
C ALA A 49 -16.91 -21.54 -4.38
N ALA A 50 -17.28 -22.72 -4.92
CA ALA A 50 -18.33 -23.57 -4.36
C ALA A 50 -17.98 -24.05 -2.94
N GLY A 51 -16.71 -24.39 -2.69
CA GLY A 51 -16.21 -24.73 -1.34
C GLY A 51 -16.36 -23.57 -0.35
N PHE A 52 -15.95 -22.37 -0.73
CA PHE A 52 -16.10 -21.17 0.13
C PHE A 52 -17.56 -20.79 0.34
N LEU A 53 -18.39 -20.90 -0.70
CA LEU A 53 -19.83 -20.59 -0.64
C LEU A 53 -20.57 -21.57 0.27
N SER A 54 -20.31 -22.88 0.11
CA SER A 54 -20.92 -23.91 0.96
C SER A 54 -20.50 -23.77 2.42
N LEU A 55 -19.22 -23.49 2.70
CA LEU A 55 -18.75 -23.20 4.06
C LEU A 55 -19.38 -21.93 4.63
N ALA A 56 -19.55 -20.86 3.83
CA ALA A 56 -20.21 -19.65 4.29
C ALA A 56 -21.68 -19.92 4.69
N LEU A 57 -22.42 -20.66 3.87
CA LEU A 57 -23.84 -20.92 4.13
C LEU A 57 -24.04 -21.91 5.29
N VAL A 58 -23.32 -23.04 5.27
CA VAL A 58 -23.54 -24.17 6.18
C VAL A 58 -22.71 -24.07 7.46
N TYR A 59 -21.41 -23.76 7.37
CA TYR A 59 -20.49 -23.82 8.51
C TYR A 59 -19.45 -22.69 8.53
N ALA A 60 -19.91 -21.49 8.89
CA ALA A 60 -19.09 -20.29 8.96
C ALA A 60 -17.80 -20.42 9.81
N PRO A 61 -17.77 -21.13 10.96
CA PRO A 61 -16.54 -21.28 11.75
C PRO A 61 -15.39 -21.98 11.02
N GLY A 62 -15.66 -22.77 9.99
CA GLY A 62 -14.64 -23.42 9.16
C GLY A 62 -13.77 -22.42 8.39
N LEU A 63 -14.30 -21.22 8.11
CA LEU A 63 -13.60 -20.14 7.41
C LEU A 63 -12.60 -19.39 8.29
N TYR A 64 -12.57 -19.65 9.61
CA TYR A 64 -11.70 -18.94 10.54
C TYR A 64 -10.20 -19.08 10.21
N TYR A 65 -9.74 -20.29 9.89
CA TYR A 65 -8.32 -20.51 9.57
C TYR A 65 -7.95 -19.91 8.20
N PRO A 66 -8.71 -20.15 7.11
CA PRO A 66 -8.49 -19.47 5.84
C PRO A 66 -8.47 -17.94 5.98
N TYR A 67 -9.42 -17.39 6.74
CA TYR A 67 -9.48 -15.95 7.03
C TYR A 67 -8.20 -15.45 7.71
N ARG A 68 -7.71 -16.15 8.75
CA ARG A 68 -6.49 -15.72 9.45
C ARG A 68 -5.25 -15.73 8.55
N VAL A 69 -5.10 -16.76 7.72
CA VAL A 69 -4.00 -16.84 6.75
C VAL A 69 -4.10 -15.70 5.74
N TRP A 70 -5.30 -15.47 5.21
CA TRP A 70 -5.56 -14.38 4.28
C TRP A 70 -5.26 -13.01 4.88
N MET A 71 -5.67 -12.76 6.13
CA MET A 71 -5.40 -11.49 6.81
C MET A 71 -3.91 -11.29 7.11
N ALA A 72 -3.18 -12.36 7.42
CA ALA A 72 -1.72 -12.27 7.57
C ALA A 72 -1.06 -11.88 6.24
N PHE A 73 -1.48 -12.50 5.14
CA PHE A 73 -1.03 -12.15 3.79
C PHE A 73 -1.36 -10.69 3.44
N ALA A 74 -2.61 -10.26 3.69
CA ALA A 74 -3.05 -8.89 3.44
C ALA A 74 -2.24 -7.87 4.26
N ALA A 75 -1.87 -8.19 5.50
CA ALA A 75 -1.03 -7.32 6.33
C ALA A 75 0.38 -7.15 5.75
N VAL A 76 1.00 -8.25 5.28
CA VAL A 76 2.31 -8.21 4.61
C VAL A 76 2.23 -7.41 3.31
N MET A 77 1.19 -7.63 2.50
CA MET A 77 0.94 -6.88 1.27
C MET A 77 0.74 -5.38 1.55
N GLY A 78 0.00 -5.02 2.59
CA GLY A 78 -0.19 -3.63 2.99
C GLY A 78 1.13 -2.96 3.39
N TRP A 79 1.93 -3.64 4.20
CA TRP A 79 3.27 -3.18 4.59
C TRP A 79 4.21 -3.00 3.40
N LEU A 80 4.17 -3.94 2.45
CA LEU A 80 4.94 -3.85 1.21
C LEU A 80 4.45 -2.69 0.34
N ASN A 81 3.14 -2.53 0.17
CA ASN A 81 2.54 -1.50 -0.67
C ASN A 81 2.94 -0.10 -0.21
N THR A 82 2.89 0.21 1.08
CA THR A 82 3.30 1.52 1.58
C THR A 82 4.77 1.81 1.27
N ARG A 83 5.66 0.83 1.45
CA ARG A 83 7.10 0.99 1.16
C ARG A 83 7.37 1.09 -0.33
N LEU A 84 6.69 0.28 -1.12
CA LEU A 84 6.80 0.28 -2.57
C LEU A 84 6.34 1.61 -3.14
N LEU A 85 5.16 2.09 -2.72
CA LEU A 85 4.61 3.36 -3.19
C LEU A 85 5.52 4.53 -2.81
N LEU A 86 6.00 4.57 -1.56
CA LEU A 86 6.94 5.61 -1.12
C LEU A 86 8.27 5.53 -1.87
N GLY A 87 8.78 4.32 -2.10
CA GLY A 87 9.98 4.07 -2.89
C GLY A 87 9.81 4.53 -4.33
N VAL A 88 8.71 4.17 -4.99
CA VAL A 88 8.39 4.59 -6.37
C VAL A 88 8.28 6.11 -6.45
N VAL A 89 7.53 6.75 -5.55
CA VAL A 89 7.41 8.22 -5.51
C VAL A 89 8.78 8.86 -5.30
N PHE A 90 9.59 8.35 -4.37
CA PHE A 90 10.91 8.88 -4.12
C PHE A 90 11.83 8.74 -5.33
N TYR A 91 11.95 7.55 -5.92
CA TYR A 91 12.89 7.30 -7.01
C TYR A 91 12.42 7.83 -8.36
N LEU A 92 11.11 7.98 -8.58
CA LEU A 92 10.56 8.41 -9.87
C LEU A 92 10.24 9.92 -9.91
N LEU A 93 9.98 10.54 -8.76
CA LEU A 93 9.70 11.98 -8.68
C LEU A 93 10.81 12.73 -7.94
N MET A 94 11.05 12.40 -6.66
CA MET A 94 11.93 13.20 -5.80
C MET A 94 13.41 13.10 -6.21
N ALA A 95 13.91 11.89 -6.46
CA ALA A 95 15.29 11.64 -6.85
C ALA A 95 15.67 12.29 -8.18
N PRO A 96 14.90 12.14 -9.29
CA PRO A 96 15.24 12.81 -10.54
C PRO A 96 15.07 14.33 -10.44
N LEU A 97 14.10 14.85 -9.67
CA LEU A 97 13.99 16.28 -9.40
C LEU A 97 15.23 16.81 -8.68
N GLY A 98 15.69 16.11 -7.62
CA GLY A 98 16.90 16.47 -6.89
C GLY A 98 18.15 16.41 -7.77
N LEU A 99 18.26 15.40 -8.64
CA LEU A 99 19.35 15.27 -9.59
C LEU A 99 19.32 16.41 -10.62
N LEU A 100 18.15 16.77 -11.13
CA LEU A 100 17.98 17.87 -12.07
C LEU A 100 18.30 19.24 -11.45
N LEU A 101 17.90 19.47 -10.19
CA LEU A 101 18.30 20.66 -9.42
C LEU A 101 19.80 20.70 -9.16
N ARG A 102 20.43 19.53 -8.93
CA ARG A 102 21.88 19.42 -8.76
C ARG A 102 22.63 19.75 -10.05
N LEU A 103 22.17 19.23 -11.19
CA LEU A 103 22.77 19.50 -12.50
C LEU A 103 22.58 20.96 -12.94
N THR A 104 21.43 21.56 -12.64
CA THR A 104 21.15 22.97 -12.96
C THR A 104 21.78 23.95 -11.96
N GLY A 105 22.49 23.47 -10.95
CA GLY A 105 23.14 24.32 -9.93
C GLY A 105 22.15 25.04 -9.00
N LYS A 106 20.86 24.72 -9.06
CA LYS A 106 19.81 25.32 -8.23
C LYS A 106 19.67 24.64 -6.87
N LEU A 107 20.39 23.54 -6.65
CA LEU A 107 20.41 22.86 -5.36
C LEU A 107 21.15 23.71 -4.32
N GLN A 108 20.43 24.19 -3.31
CA GLN A 108 21.01 25.02 -2.26
C GLN A 108 21.98 24.24 -1.34
N TYR A 109 21.77 22.92 -1.23
CA TYR A 109 22.58 22.03 -0.43
C TYR A 109 23.94 21.78 -1.10
N GLN A 110 25.03 22.02 -0.35
CA GLN A 110 26.40 21.74 -0.76
C GLN A 110 26.97 20.67 0.17
N LEU A 111 27.61 19.64 -0.38
CA LEU A 111 28.18 18.55 0.42
C LEU A 111 29.40 19.01 1.25
N HIS A 112 30.18 19.93 0.68
CA HIS A 112 31.28 20.60 1.36
C HIS A 112 31.03 22.11 1.30
N PRO A 113 30.78 22.76 2.45
CA PRO A 113 30.66 24.20 2.48
C PRO A 113 32.02 24.82 2.13
N LYS A 114 32.02 25.90 1.35
CA LYS A 114 33.26 26.64 1.02
C LYS A 114 33.89 27.37 2.22
N GLY A 115 33.23 27.41 3.38
CA GLY A 115 33.71 28.06 4.60
C GLY A 115 33.46 27.22 5.85
N ASN A 116 33.70 27.79 7.03
CA ASN A 116 33.61 27.08 8.32
C ASN A 116 32.18 26.69 8.73
N SER A 117 31.15 27.14 8.03
CA SER A 117 29.75 26.84 8.35
C SER A 117 28.85 26.80 7.12
N TYR A 118 27.69 26.15 7.27
CA TYR A 118 26.61 26.14 6.28
C TYR A 118 25.73 27.41 6.33
N TRP A 119 26.10 28.38 7.16
CA TRP A 119 25.28 29.57 7.39
C TRP A 119 25.23 30.44 6.13
N ARG A 120 24.03 30.69 5.61
CA ARG A 120 23.78 31.65 4.53
C ARG A 120 23.45 32.99 5.17
N LYS A 121 24.09 34.06 4.70
CA LYS A 121 23.70 35.41 5.12
C LYS A 121 22.25 35.68 4.69
N PRO A 122 21.42 36.30 5.54
CA PRO A 122 20.10 36.77 5.15
C PRO A 122 20.18 37.68 3.92
N ASP A 123 19.17 37.62 3.05
CA ASP A 123 19.11 38.44 1.83
C ASP A 123 18.99 39.94 2.14
N LYS A 124 18.48 40.30 3.33
CA LYS A 124 18.41 41.67 3.86
C LYS A 124 18.99 41.73 5.28
N GLU A 125 19.66 42.82 5.62
CA GLU A 125 20.05 43.07 7.02
C GLU A 125 18.78 43.36 7.84
N PRO A 126 18.56 42.65 8.96
CA PRO A 126 17.38 42.87 9.80
C PRO A 126 17.38 44.31 10.33
N THR A 127 16.33 45.07 10.02
CA THR A 127 16.15 46.43 10.53
C THR A 127 15.21 46.40 11.73
N ALA A 128 15.26 47.40 12.62
CA ALA A 128 14.34 47.48 13.77
C ALA A 128 12.86 47.37 13.38
N LYS A 129 12.47 47.87 12.20
CA LYS A 129 11.11 47.73 11.66
C LYS A 129 10.70 46.29 11.33
N ASP A 130 11.64 45.43 10.94
CA ASP A 130 11.37 44.01 10.69
C ASP A 130 11.11 43.22 11.99
N LEU A 131 11.43 43.81 13.15
CA LEU A 131 11.09 43.25 14.46
C LEU A 131 9.66 43.63 14.89
N GLU A 132 9.14 44.74 14.37
CA GLU A 132 7.76 45.18 14.61
C GLU A 132 6.76 44.40 13.75
N ASP A 133 7.15 44.00 12.54
CA ASP A 133 6.37 43.14 11.65
C ASP A 133 7.23 41.98 11.08
N PRO A 134 7.27 40.83 11.78
CA PRO A 134 8.25 39.77 11.51
C PRO A 134 7.89 38.81 10.37
N PHE A 135 6.76 38.98 9.67
CA PHE A 135 6.28 38.05 8.63
C PHE A 135 6.26 38.65 7.23
#